data_AF-A0A2A1KAS0-F1
#
_entry.id   AF-A0A2A1KAS0-F1
#
_cell.length_a   1.000
_cell.length_b   1.000
_cell.length_c   1.000
_cell.angle_alpha   90.00
_cell.angle_beta   90.00
_cell.angle_gamma   90.00
#
_symmetry.space_group_name_H-M   'P 1'
#
loop_
_entity.id
_entity.type
_entity.pdbx_description
1 polymer ?
#
loop_
_entity_poly.entity_id
_entity_poly.type
_entity_poly.pdbx_seq_one_letter_code
_entity_poly.pdbx_strand_id
1 'polypeptide(L)' 'MVPVEIELLPSGTLFKKGESLAVVVKGNEIIKGNSTPLPNMKTRYEHEDTVNRGNHLVYTGGGYDSHLIIPVIE' A
#
# COMPACT_ATOMS: atom_id res chain seq x y z
N MET A 1 11.89 -10.43 13.96
CA MET A 1 10.74 -10.08 13.11
C MET A 1 9.65 -9.54 14.03
N VAL A 2 8.90 -8.54 13.58
CA VAL A 2 7.87 -7.86 14.38
C VAL A 2 6.56 -7.93 13.58
N PRO A 3 5.46 -8.42 14.15
CA PRO A 3 4.15 -8.36 13.50
C PRO A 3 3.65 -6.92 13.47
N VAL A 4 3.04 -6.53 12.36
CA VAL A 4 2.48 -5.19 12.18
C VAL A 4 1.12 -5.29 11.49
N GLU A 5 0.24 -4.36 11.82
CA GLU A 5 -1.03 -4.16 11.13
C GLU A 5 -0.99 -2.81 10.42
N ILE A 6 -1.40 -2.78 9.16
CA ILE A 6 -1.43 -1.57 8.34
C ILE A 6 -2.88 -1.32 7.94
N GLU A 7 -3.42 -0.18 8.34
CA GLU A 7 -4.74 0.25 7.92
C GLU A 7 -4.76 0.56 6.41
N LEU A 8 -5.70 -0.05 5.70
CA LEU A 8 -6.10 0.40 4.38
C LEU A 8 -7.35 1.27 4.55
N LEU A 9 -7.29 2.50 4.02
CA LEU A 9 -8.43 3.40 4.08
C LEU A 9 -9.68 2.77 3.42
N PRO A 10 -10.89 3.08 3.91
CA PRO A 10 -12.12 2.51 3.38
C PRO A 10 -12.26 2.72 1.88
N SER A 11 -12.60 1.65 1.16
CA SER A 11 -12.87 1.70 -0.27
C SER A 11 -13.95 0.69 -0.67
N GLY A 12 -14.68 0.99 -1.74
CA GLY A 12 -15.62 0.09 -2.39
C GLY A 12 -15.11 -0.22 -3.79
N THR A 13 -14.98 -1.50 -4.14
CA THR A 13 -14.47 -1.91 -5.45
C THR A 13 -15.11 -3.24 -5.86
N LEU A 14 -15.68 -3.29 -7.06
CA LEU A 14 -16.14 -4.52 -7.69
C LEU A 14 -15.00 -5.09 -8.54
N PHE A 15 -14.65 -6.35 -8.31
CA PHE A 15 -13.76 -7.11 -9.19
C PHE A 15 -14.59 -8.05 -10.06
N LYS A 16 -14.56 -7.81 -11.37
CA LYS A 16 -15.26 -8.65 -12.35
C LYS A 16 -14.51 -9.94 -12.61
N LYS A 17 -15.19 -10.88 -13.27
CA LYS A 17 -14.57 -12.12 -13.73
C LYS A 17 -13.33 -11.82 -14.58
N GLY A 18 -12.20 -12.38 -14.18
CA GLY A 18 -10.90 -12.21 -14.87
C GLY A 18 -10.08 -11.02 -14.37
N GLU A 19 -10.63 -10.16 -13.51
CA GLU A 19 -9.85 -9.13 -12.83
C GLU A 19 -9.13 -9.71 -11.61
N SER A 20 -8.16 -8.96 -11.08
CA SER A 20 -7.33 -9.39 -9.96
C SER A 20 -7.09 -8.25 -8.99
N LEU A 21 -6.96 -8.61 -7.72
CA LEU A 21 -6.50 -7.72 -6.66
C LEU A 21 -5.00 -7.95 -6.44
N ALA A 22 -4.25 -6.86 -6.34
CA ALA A 22 -2.82 -6.89 -6.05
C ALA A 22 -2.50 -6.04 -4.82
N VAL A 23 -1.73 -6.62 -3.89
CA VAL A 23 -1.20 -5.89 -2.72
C VAL A 23 0.24 -5.46 -3.03
N VAL A 24 0.53 -4.18 -2.83
CA VAL A 24 1.86 -3.62 -3.04
C VAL A 24 2.37 -3.05 -1.72
N VAL A 25 3.50 -3.59 -1.23
CA VAL A 25 4.21 -3.09 -0.05
C VAL A 25 5.49 -2.40 -0.51
N LYS A 26 5.70 -1.15 -0.08
CA LYS A 26 6.83 -0.34 -0.54
C LYS A 26 7.27 0.65 0.54
N GLY A 27 8.57 0.98 0.58
CA GLY A 27 9.15 1.96 1.51
C GLY A 27 8.97 3.42 1.12
N ASN A 28 8.12 3.73 0.14
CA ASN A 28 7.76 5.09 -0.31
C ASN A 28 6.44 5.07 -1.07
N GLU A 29 6.01 6.21 -1.61
CA GLU A 29 4.78 6.35 -2.38
C GLU A 29 4.68 5.28 -3.50
N ILE A 30 3.58 4.53 -3.47
CA ILE A 30 3.23 3.54 -4.49
C ILE A 30 2.93 4.25 -5.82
N ILE A 31 2.02 5.22 -5.79
CA ILE A 31 1.69 6.09 -6.93
C ILE A 31 2.47 7.40 -6.78
N LYS A 32 3.24 7.79 -7.80
CA LYS A 32 4.02 9.05 -7.81
C LYS A 32 3.35 10.13 -8.64
N GLY A 33 3.77 11.37 -8.44
CA GLY A 33 3.27 12.54 -9.16
C GLY A 33 1.99 13.11 -8.56
N ASN A 34 1.62 14.30 -9.06
CA ASN A 34 0.38 14.97 -8.74
C ASN A 34 -0.28 15.47 -10.04
N SER A 35 -1.56 15.84 -9.97
CA SER A 35 -2.32 16.33 -11.13
C SER A 35 -2.15 17.84 -11.36
N THR A 36 -1.20 18.48 -10.68
CA THR A 36 -1.07 19.93 -10.70
C THR A 36 -0.20 20.38 -11.87
N PRO A 37 -0.71 21.32 -12.71
CA PRO A 37 0.03 21.79 -13.88
C PRO A 37 1.15 22.78 -13.53
N LEU A 38 1.16 23.33 -12.32
CA LEU A 38 2.19 24.25 -11.85
C LEU A 38 3.39 23.46 -11.27
N PRO A 39 4.62 23.70 -11.78
CA PRO A 39 5.81 23.08 -11.22
C PRO A 39 6.01 23.49 -9.77
N ASN A 40 6.50 22.55 -8.95
CA ASN A 40 6.82 22.73 -7.52
C ASN A 40 5.62 23.00 -6.59
N MET A 41 4.39 22.90 -7.08
CA MET A 41 3.20 23.00 -6.22
C MET A 41 2.83 21.62 -5.68
N LYS A 42 3.06 21.42 -4.38
CA LYS A 42 2.76 20.17 -3.66
C LYS A 42 1.29 20.11 -3.24
N THR A 43 0.43 19.56 -4.09
CA THR A 43 -1.02 19.40 -3.83
C THR A 43 -1.43 18.02 -3.35
N ARG A 44 -0.50 17.06 -3.42
CA ARG A 44 -0.68 15.69 -2.95
C ARG A 44 0.25 15.45 -1.77
N TYR A 45 -0.13 14.49 -0.92
CA TYR A 45 0.73 14.03 0.16
C TYR A 45 2.08 13.55 -0.38
N GLU A 46 3.13 13.82 0.39
CA GLU A 46 4.49 13.38 0.14
C GLU A 46 5.15 13.07 1.50
N HIS A 47 5.97 12.01 1.56
CA HIS A 47 6.66 11.58 2.77
C HIS A 47 8.18 11.52 2.54
N GLU A 48 8.79 12.70 2.35
CA GLU A 48 10.22 12.82 2.00
C GLU A 48 11.16 12.60 3.20
N ASP A 49 10.71 12.90 4.42
CA ASP A 49 11.48 12.63 5.65
C ASP A 49 11.25 11.19 6.10
N THR A 50 12.18 10.30 5.71
CA THR A 50 12.04 8.85 5.90
C THR A 50 13.12 8.27 6.80
N VAL A 51 12.72 7.30 7.63
CA VAL A 51 13.62 6.47 8.43
C VAL A 51 14.17 5.27 7.65
N ASN A 52 13.62 4.98 6.47
CA ASN A 52 13.89 3.76 5.72
C ASN A 52 15.34 3.71 5.20
N ARG A 53 16.03 2.59 5.41
CA ARG A 53 17.39 2.33 4.93
C ARG A 53 17.59 0.86 4.57
N GLY A 54 18.18 0.59 3.42
CA GLY A 54 18.53 -0.78 3.00
C GLY A 54 17.32 -1.66 2.63
N ASN A 55 17.45 -2.96 2.84
CA ASN A 55 16.45 -3.96 2.45
C ASN A 55 15.37 -4.13 3.51
N HIS A 56 14.12 -4.17 3.08
CA HIS A 56 12.97 -4.48 3.92
C HIS A 56 12.47 -5.89 3.59
N LEU A 57 12.08 -6.66 4.60
CA LEU A 57 11.70 -8.07 4.46
C LEU A 57 10.26 -8.27 4.94
N VAL A 58 9.44 -8.94 4.13
CA VAL A 58 8.08 -9.36 4.46
C VAL A 58 8.06 -10.89 4.49
N TYR A 59 7.61 -11.46 5.60
CA TYR A 59 7.62 -12.90 5.83
C TYR A 59 6.21 -13.46 5.68
N THR A 60 6.05 -14.57 4.96
CA THR A 60 4.74 -15.19 4.69
C THR A 60 4.82 -16.70 4.82
N GLY A 61 3.66 -17.33 5.10
CA GLY A 61 3.51 -18.78 5.16
C GLY A 61 4.06 -19.43 6.44
N GLY A 62 3.63 -20.67 6.71
CA GLY A 62 4.04 -21.41 7.91
C GLY A 62 3.61 -20.69 9.19
N GLY A 63 4.57 -20.39 10.06
CA GLY A 63 4.34 -19.61 11.28
C GLY A 63 4.28 -18.09 11.07
N TYR A 64 4.37 -17.60 9.83
CA TYR A 64 4.30 -16.18 9.49
C TYR A 64 2.98 -15.89 8.77
N ASP A 65 1.98 -15.50 9.57
CA ASP A 65 0.59 -15.32 9.17
C ASP A 65 0.30 -13.96 8.52
N SER A 66 1.22 -13.43 7.69
CA SER A 66 0.92 -12.20 6.93
C SER A 66 -0.24 -12.43 5.96
N HIS A 67 -1.30 -11.64 6.11
CA HIS A 67 -2.53 -11.78 5.34
C HIS A 67 -3.16 -10.41 5.02
N LEU A 68 -4.06 -10.38 4.03
CA LEU A 68 -4.93 -9.24 3.75
C LEU A 68 -6.34 -9.58 4.23
N ILE A 69 -6.93 -8.75 5.09
CA ILE A 69 -8.33 -8.84 5.49
C ILE A 69 -9.17 -8.07 4.48
N ILE A 70 -10.15 -8.72 3.85
CA ILE A 70 -11.05 -8.10 2.86
C ILE A 70 -12.50 -8.21 3.33
N PRO A 71 -13.24 -7.10 3.46
CA PRO A 71 -14.68 -7.13 3.75
C PRO A 71 -15.48 -7.46 2.48
N VAL A 72 -15.62 -8.75 2.17
CA VAL A 72 -16.49 -9.20 1.06
C VAL A 72 -17.95 -9.02 1.45
N ILE A 73 -18.71 -8.31 0.62
CA ILE A 73 -20.14 -8.03 0.80
C ILE A 73 -20.96 -8.75 -0.27
N GLU A 74 -22.19 -9.14 0.07
CA GLU A 74 -23.17 -9.77 -0.83
C GLU A 74 -24.11 -8.75 -1.49
#